data_AF-A0A5B8N085-F1
#
_entry.id   AF-A0A5B8N085-F1
#
_cell.length_a   1.000
_cell.length_b   1.000
_cell.length_c   1.000
_cell.angle_alpha   90.00
_cell.angle_beta   90.00
_cell.angle_gamma   90.00
#
_symmetry.space_group_name_H-M   'P 1'
#
loop_
_entity.id
_entity.type
_entity.pdbx_description
1 polymer ?
#
loop_
_entity_poly.entity_id
_entity_poly.type
_entity_poly.pdbx_seq_one_letter_code
_entity_poly.pdbx_strand_id
1 'polypeptide(L)'
;MLFLKSTAAPVAPGVYAIDVAAKPPGKTYMIYVAVDADDRPAAFIQAVEAMGFKEVHAAPYTHHNGKKIVDLHFQKAGTDIFEGWTNIEREKNLMTINEVMAGFNIKVHPRVMSLAEAFG
;
A
#
# COMPACT_ATOMS: atom_id res chain seq x y z
N MET A 1 -10.57 -2.18 -3.43
CA MET A 1 -9.47 -1.31 -3.92
C MET A 1 -9.63 0.08 -3.30
N LEU A 2 -8.56 0.86 -3.07
CA LEU A 2 -8.68 2.14 -2.35
C LEU A 2 -9.49 3.15 -3.17
N PHE A 3 -10.75 3.31 -2.82
CA PHE A 3 -11.53 4.44 -3.29
C PHE A 3 -11.17 5.65 -2.44
N LEU A 4 -10.55 6.66 -3.07
CA LEU A 4 -10.46 7.97 -2.45
C LEU A 4 -11.88 8.42 -2.09
N LYS A 5 -12.17 8.52 -0.80
CA LYS A 5 -13.39 9.21 -0.36
C LYS A 5 -13.23 10.67 -0.73
N SER A 6 -14.31 11.27 -1.21
CA SER A 6 -14.30 12.63 -1.75
C SER A 6 -13.52 13.57 -0.84
N THR A 7 -12.64 14.39 -1.44
CA THR A 7 -11.87 15.48 -0.80
C THR A 7 -10.62 15.16 0.04
N ALA A 8 -10.03 13.96 -0.02
CA ALA A 8 -8.78 13.73 0.72
C ALA A 8 -7.65 14.66 0.23
N ALA A 9 -7.28 15.64 1.07
CA ALA A 9 -5.97 16.27 1.00
C ALA A 9 -4.91 15.15 1.08
N PRO A 10 -3.79 15.28 0.35
CA PRO A 10 -2.78 14.24 0.37
C PRO A 10 -2.28 13.98 1.80
N VAL A 11 -2.13 12.70 2.17
CA VAL A 11 -1.58 12.27 3.47
C VAL A 11 -0.07 12.51 3.55
N ALA A 12 0.59 12.62 2.40
CA ALA A 12 1.96 13.07 2.22
C ALA A 12 2.12 13.64 0.79
N PRO A 13 3.17 14.43 0.47
CA PRO A 13 3.37 14.94 -0.89
C PRO A 13 3.24 13.86 -1.97
N GLY A 14 2.30 14.04 -2.91
CA GLY A 14 2.01 13.10 -3.99
C GLY A 14 1.30 11.79 -3.59
N VAL A 15 1.02 11.57 -2.30
CA VAL A 15 0.33 10.39 -1.76
C VAL A 15 -1.05 10.79 -1.22
N TYR A 16 -2.11 10.34 -1.87
CA TYR A 16 -3.49 10.68 -1.50
C TYR A 16 -4.08 9.78 -0.43
N ALA A 17 -3.81 8.48 -0.53
CA ALA A 17 -4.25 7.51 0.47
C ALA A 17 -3.35 6.28 0.43
N ILE A 18 -3.33 5.56 1.54
CA ILE A 18 -2.57 4.33 1.70
C ILE A 18 -3.32 3.37 2.63
N ASP A 19 -3.26 2.10 2.30
CA ASP A 19 -3.74 1.00 3.13
C ASP A 19 -2.69 -0.11 3.15
N VAL A 20 -2.53 -0.73 4.31
CA VAL A 20 -1.65 -1.90 4.49
C VAL A 20 -2.57 -3.04 4.86
N ALA A 21 -2.82 -3.93 3.92
CA ALA A 21 -3.85 -4.93 4.10
C ALA A 21 -3.41 -6.31 3.61
N ALA A 22 -3.82 -7.34 4.33
CA ALA A 22 -3.66 -8.71 3.93
C ALA A 22 -5.00 -9.27 3.44
N LYS A 23 -4.97 -10.06 2.37
CA LYS A 23 -6.12 -10.90 2.01
C LYS A 23 -6.32 -11.99 3.08
N PRO A 24 -7.56 -12.39 3.40
CA PRO A 24 -7.81 -13.55 4.26
C PRO A 24 -7.04 -14.78 3.76
N PRO A 25 -6.34 -15.54 4.64
CA PRO A 25 -6.42 -15.51 6.10
C PRO A 25 -5.40 -14.58 6.81
N GLY A 26 -4.70 -13.67 6.12
CA GLY A 26 -3.84 -12.68 6.77
C GLY A 26 -2.35 -13.04 6.88
N LYS A 27 -1.82 -13.84 5.94
CA LYS A 27 -0.41 -14.29 5.96
C LYS A 27 0.57 -13.32 5.31
N THR A 28 0.15 -12.58 4.30
CA THR A 28 1.01 -11.61 3.57
C THR A 28 0.26 -10.30 3.43
N TYR A 29 0.92 -9.20 3.78
CA TYR A 29 0.37 -7.86 3.63
C TYR A 29 0.89 -7.24 2.34
N MET A 30 0.01 -6.50 1.67
CA MET A 30 0.33 -5.64 0.55
C MET A 30 0.20 -4.18 0.99
N ILE A 31 0.95 -3.31 0.31
CA ILE A 31 0.79 -1.86 0.44
C ILE A 31 0.00 -1.40 -0.78
N TYR A 32 -1.16 -0.82 -0.53
CA TYR A 32 -2.03 -0.23 -1.54
C TYR A 32 -1.95 1.28 -1.39
N VAL A 33 -1.68 2.01 -2.47
CA VAL A 33 -1.49 3.46 -2.40
C VAL A 33 -2.13 4.14 -3.60
N ALA A 34 -2.81 5.25 -3.35
CA ALA A 34 -3.29 6.16 -4.38
C ALA A 34 -2.32 7.34 -4.47
N VAL A 35 -1.68 7.54 -5.63
CA VAL A 35 -0.69 8.61 -5.85
C VAL A 35 -1.08 9.54 -6.99
N ASP A 36 -0.49 10.72 -7.02
CA ASP A 36 -0.63 11.64 -8.14
C ASP A 36 -0.07 11.02 -9.43
N ALA A 37 -0.84 11.07 -10.51
CA ALA A 37 -0.43 10.50 -11.79
C ALA A 37 0.54 11.41 -12.55
N ASP A 38 0.40 12.74 -12.39
CA ASP A 38 1.19 13.73 -13.12
C ASP A 38 2.51 14.01 -12.37
N ASP A 39 2.54 13.86 -11.04
CA ASP A 39 3.75 13.99 -10.19
C ASP A 39 3.88 12.83 -9.20
N ARG A 40 4.32 11.66 -9.69
CA ARG A 40 4.45 10.46 -8.86
C ARG A 40 5.51 10.67 -7.76
N PRO A 41 5.22 10.35 -6.49
CA PRO A 41 6.14 10.59 -5.38
C PRO A 41 7.30 9.58 -5.39
N ALA A 42 8.34 9.85 -6.17
CA ALA A 42 9.45 8.94 -6.41
C ALA A 42 10.17 8.50 -5.12
N ALA A 43 10.38 9.43 -4.17
CA ALA A 43 11.02 9.12 -2.90
C ALA A 43 10.20 8.12 -2.06
N PHE A 44 8.87 8.23 -2.08
CA PHE A 44 7.98 7.29 -1.39
C PHE A 44 8.05 5.91 -2.05
N ILE A 45 7.94 5.84 -3.38
CA ILE A 45 7.99 4.59 -4.14
C ILE A 45 9.33 3.87 -3.91
N GLN A 46 10.45 4.59 -4.01
CA GLN A 46 11.78 4.05 -3.74
C GLN A 46 11.92 3.52 -2.30
N ALA A 47 11.35 4.20 -1.31
CA ALA A 47 11.36 3.73 0.07
C ALA A 47 10.55 2.43 0.26
N VAL A 48 9.41 2.30 -0.43
CA VAL A 48 8.63 1.06 -0.46
C VAL A 48 9.42 -0.07 -1.11
N GLU A 49 10.06 0.19 -2.25
CA GLU A 49 10.90 -0.79 -2.95
C GLU A 49 12.13 -1.21 -2.16
N ALA A 50 12.76 -0.27 -1.43
CA ALA A 50 13.91 -0.55 -0.56
C ALA A 50 13.58 -1.51 0.60
N MET A 51 12.31 -1.59 1.03
CA MET A 51 11.84 -2.62 1.97
C MET A 51 11.74 -4.02 1.33
N GLY A 52 11.96 -4.14 0.02
CA GLY A 52 11.85 -5.37 -0.76
C GLY A 52 10.45 -5.63 -1.32
N PHE A 53 9.56 -4.63 -1.29
CA PHE A 53 8.28 -4.71 -2.00
C PHE A 53 8.48 -4.44 -3.50
N LYS A 54 7.64 -5.04 -4.33
CA LYS A 54 7.61 -4.82 -5.77
C LYS A 54 6.24 -4.33 -6.18
N GLU A 55 6.19 -3.35 -7.07
CA GLU A 55 4.94 -2.97 -7.73
C GLU A 55 4.44 -4.16 -8.56
N VAL A 56 3.20 -4.58 -8.33
CA VAL A 56 2.55 -5.69 -9.05
C VAL A 56 1.31 -5.25 -9.81
N HIS A 57 0.85 -4.03 -9.58
CA HIS A 57 -0.32 -3.46 -10.24
C HIS A 57 -0.27 -1.94 -10.21
N ALA A 58 -0.70 -1.32 -11.32
CA ALA A 58 -0.92 0.11 -11.44
C ALA A 58 -2.22 0.36 -12.22
N ALA A 59 -3.15 1.11 -11.63
CA ALA A 59 -4.42 1.46 -12.25
C ALA A 59 -4.62 2.99 -12.27
N PRO A 60 -4.40 3.65 -13.41
CA PRO A 60 -4.70 5.08 -13.54
C PRO A 60 -6.21 5.32 -13.63
N TYR A 61 -6.69 6.39 -13.01
CA TYR A 61 -8.07 6.86 -13.14
C TYR A 61 -8.17 8.37 -12.91
N THR A 62 -9.24 8.97 -13.43
CA THR A 62 -9.62 10.34 -13.10
C THR A 62 -10.59 10.30 -11.94
N HIS A 63 -10.20 10.85 -10.80
CA HIS A 63 -11.06 10.95 -9.64
C HIS A 63 -12.18 11.96 -9.87
N HIS A 64 -13.30 11.87 -9.13
CA HIS A 64 -14.49 12.70 -9.36
C HIS A 64 -14.26 14.22 -9.22
N ASN A 65 -13.13 14.63 -8.63
CA ASN A 65 -12.69 16.02 -8.52
C ASN A 65 -11.75 16.46 -9.65
N GLY A 66 -11.60 15.65 -10.71
CA GLY A 66 -10.77 15.94 -11.89
C GLY A 66 -9.28 15.62 -11.73
N LYS A 67 -8.82 15.22 -10.55
CA LYS A 67 -7.42 14.82 -10.34
C LYS A 67 -7.14 13.48 -11.03
N LYS A 68 -5.97 13.38 -11.66
CA LYS A 68 -5.47 12.10 -12.19
C LYS A 68 -4.71 11.37 -11.10
N ILE A 69 -5.13 10.16 -10.83
CA ILE A 69 -4.60 9.32 -9.76
C ILE A 69 -4.12 8.01 -10.36
N VAL A 70 -3.11 7.40 -9.76
CA VAL A 70 -2.75 6.00 -10.02
C VAL A 70 -2.83 5.24 -8.70
N ASP A 71 -3.65 4.20 -8.66
CA ASP A 71 -3.60 3.22 -7.59
C ASP A 71 -2.47 2.24 -7.88
N LEU A 72 -1.51 2.15 -6.97
CA LEU A 72 -0.38 1.23 -7.03
C LEU A 72 -0.53 0.15 -5.95
N HIS A 73 -0.24 -1.09 -6.32
CA HIS A 73 -0.18 -2.20 -5.37
C HIS A 73 1.23 -2.75 -5.29
N PHE A 74 1.71 -2.93 -4.08
CA PHE A 74 3.02 -3.44 -3.78
C PHE A 74 2.92 -4.75 -2.99
N GLN A 75 3.68 -5.75 -3.42
CA GLN A 75 3.76 -7.05 -2.76
C GLN A 75 5.20 -7.39 -2.43
N LYS A 76 5.39 -8.06 -1.28
CA LYS A 76 6.65 -8.69 -0.91
C LYS A 76 6.37 -10.14 -0.56
N ALA A 77 6.96 -11.06 -1.32
CA ALA A 77 6.88 -12.49 -1.03
C ALA A 77 7.53 -12.80 0.34
N GLY A 78 7.08 -13.88 0.97
CA GLY A 78 7.73 -14.44 2.15
C GLY A 78 8.53 -15.68 1.88
N THR A 79 9.07 -16.25 2.96
CA THR A 79 9.89 -17.45 2.90
C THR A 79 9.15 -18.73 3.26
N ASP A 80 7.84 -18.68 3.54
CA ASP A 80 7.06 -19.90 3.71
C ASP A 80 6.89 -20.65 2.36
N ILE A 81 6.49 -21.93 2.45
CA ILE A 81 6.36 -22.83 1.30
C ILE A 81 5.32 -22.41 0.25
N PHE A 82 4.48 -21.42 0.56
CA PHE A 82 3.48 -20.80 -0.32
C PHE A 82 3.77 -19.31 -0.56
N GLU A 83 5.02 -18.88 -0.39
CA GLU A 83 5.47 -17.49 -0.52
C GLU A 83 4.78 -16.50 0.46
N GLY A 84 4.25 -17.03 1.57
CA GLY A 84 3.70 -16.28 2.68
C GLY A 84 4.76 -15.89 3.71
N TRP A 85 4.47 -14.87 4.52
CA TRP A 85 5.35 -14.49 5.64
C TRP A 85 5.14 -15.46 6.80
N THR A 86 6.25 -15.95 7.36
CA THR A 86 6.26 -16.53 8.70
C THR A 86 5.84 -15.47 9.73
N ASN A 87 5.46 -15.88 10.95
CA ASN A 87 5.07 -14.93 12.00
C ASN A 87 6.19 -13.92 12.33
N ILE A 88 7.44 -14.39 12.37
CA ILE A 88 8.62 -13.55 12.66
C ILE A 88 8.83 -12.54 11.53
N GLU A 89 8.76 -12.98 10.28
CA GLU A 89 8.87 -12.07 9.13
C GLU A 89 7.74 -11.06 9.09
N ARG A 90 6.52 -11.49 9.39
CA ARG A 90 5.35 -10.62 9.42
C ARG A 90 5.55 -9.51 10.45
N GLU A 91 5.95 -9.83 11.67
CA GLU A 91 6.22 -8.83 12.71
C GLU A 91 7.30 -7.84 12.28
N LYS A 92 8.42 -8.35 11.76
CA LYS A 92 9.52 -7.50 11.26
C LYS A 92 9.09 -6.61 10.10
N ASN A 93 8.39 -7.17 9.11
CA ASN A 93 7.93 -6.42 7.95
C ASN A 93 6.90 -5.36 8.37
N LEU A 94 5.94 -5.68 9.23
CA LEU A 94 4.96 -4.70 9.71
C LEU A 94 5.61 -3.56 10.52
N MET A 95 6.62 -3.87 11.34
CA MET A 95 7.40 -2.85 12.05
C MET A 95 8.15 -1.95 11.05
N THR A 96 8.83 -2.55 10.07
CA THR A 96 9.57 -1.81 9.03
C THR A 96 8.62 -0.90 8.22
N ILE A 97 7.43 -1.40 7.86
CA ILE A 97 6.41 -0.60 7.18
C ILE A 97 6.01 0.60 8.03
N ASN A 98 5.70 0.39 9.32
CA ASN A 98 5.34 1.49 10.21
C ASN A 98 6.45 2.56 10.30
N GLU A 99 7.71 2.14 10.42
CA GLU A 99 8.87 3.05 10.50
C GLU A 99 9.06 3.84 9.20
N VAL A 100 9.03 3.18 8.04
CA VAL A 100 9.20 3.84 6.74
C VAL A 100 8.05 4.83 6.48
N MET A 101 6.81 4.44 6.75
CA MET A 101 5.65 5.31 6.55
C MET A 101 5.68 6.53 7.49
N ALA A 102 6.13 6.35 8.74
CA ALA A 102 6.30 7.45 9.68
C ALA A 102 7.31 8.51 9.17
N GLY A 103 8.33 8.11 8.40
CA GLY A 103 9.26 9.02 7.73
C GLY A 103 8.59 9.96 6.71
N PHE A 104 7.41 9.61 6.21
CA PHE A 104 6.56 10.44 5.35
C PHE A 104 5.41 11.12 6.11
N ASN A 105 5.43 11.10 7.45
CA ASN A 105 4.34 11.52 8.33
C ASN A 105 3.03 10.73 8.12
N ILE A 106 3.12 9.51 7.59
CA ILE A 106 1.99 8.63 7.36
C ILE A 106 1.88 7.64 8.52
N LYS A 107 0.71 7.60 9.17
CA LYS A 107 0.37 6.54 10.13
C LYS A 107 -0.49 5.49 9.43
N VAL A 108 -0.03 4.24 9.41
CA VAL A 108 -0.77 3.11 8.84
C VAL A 108 -1.40 2.25 9.93
N HIS A 109 -2.46 1.54 9.57
CA HIS A 109 -3.16 0.60 10.43
C HIS A 109 -3.31 -0.75 9.72
N PRO A 110 -2.29 -1.63 9.79
CA PRO A 110 -2.33 -2.92 9.11
C PRO A 110 -3.57 -3.72 9.49
N ARG A 111 -4.33 -4.20 8.49
CA ARG A 111 -5.60 -4.92 8.70
C ARG A 111 -5.73 -6.14 7.78
N VAL A 112 -6.69 -7.00 8.10
CA VAL A 112 -7.13 -8.06 7.18
C VAL A 112 -8.35 -7.56 6.42
N MET A 113 -8.37 -7.75 5.11
CA MET A 113 -9.53 -7.41 4.28
C MET A 113 -10.74 -8.27 4.64
N SER A 114 -11.94 -7.75 4.44
CA SER A 114 -13.13 -8.59 4.36
C SER A 114 -13.07 -9.50 3.12
N LEU A 115 -13.87 -10.58 3.12
CA LEU A 115 -13.98 -11.46 1.95
C LEU A 115 -14.48 -10.70 0.72
N ALA A 116 -15.43 -9.78 0.89
CA ALA A 116 -15.96 -8.95 -0.19
C ALA A 116 -14.87 -8.06 -0.81
N GLU A 117 -13.99 -7.46 0.00
CA GLU A 117 -12.86 -6.68 -0.51
C GLU A 117 -11.80 -7.53 -1.22
N ALA A 118 -11.57 -8.76 -0.76
CA ALA A 118 -10.49 -9.61 -1.26
C ALA A 118 -10.81 -10.30 -2.60
N PHE A 119 -12.10 -10.54 -2.87
CA PHE A 119 -12.61 -11.34 -3.99
C PHE A 119 -13.68 -10.65 -4.85
N GLY A 120 -14.06 -9.41 -4.51
CA GLY A 120 -14.95 -8.58 -5.31
C GLY A 120 -14.25 -7.74 -6.35
#